data_AF-A0A928L0U5-F1
#
_entry.id   AF-A0A928L0U5-F1
#
_cell.length_a   1.000
_cell.length_b   1.000
_cell.length_c   1.000
_cell.angle_alpha   90.00
_cell.angle_beta   90.00
_cell.angle_gamma   90.00
#
_symmetry.space_group_name_H-M   'P 1'
#
loop_
_entity.id
_entity.type
_entity.pdbx_description
1 polymer ?
#
loop_
_entity_poly.entity_id
_entity_poly.type
_entity_poly.pdbx_seq_one_letter_code
_entity_poly.pdbx_strand_id
1 'polypeptide(L)'
;MKIDKQMQKKCISTIKEIAVKDGYKKIQNTIYKVENENIISVDFLIVNSERLIYKITAKKQSFDEIFWKIMRMEENINERFSLRINGAFVAPPAQFYEGDMELSENVDIIAEKFLKNVNKEINLFLETNNLEEYIFSDNIVIDKNILRCLSYIDSGLLSEAKKLAEEQLLSGNTGRFVNQDKGFFELVLLYDD
;
A
#
# COMPACT_ATOMS: atom_id res chain seq x y z
N MET A 1 22.91 -2.35 -18.44
CA MET A 1 22.90 -3.59 -19.25
C MET A 1 21.46 -4.03 -19.44
N LYS A 2 21.07 -4.49 -20.64
CA LYS A 2 19.70 -4.93 -20.93
C LYS A 2 19.58 -6.44 -20.80
N ILE A 3 18.62 -6.92 -20.00
CA ILE A 3 18.28 -8.34 -19.92
C ILE A 3 17.07 -8.67 -20.80
N ASP A 4 17.04 -9.83 -21.44
CA ASP A 4 15.93 -10.18 -22.31
C ASP A 4 14.63 -10.50 -21.53
N LYS A 5 13.52 -10.71 -22.27
CA LYS A 5 12.21 -11.01 -21.66
C LYS A 5 12.19 -12.32 -20.86
N GLN A 6 12.98 -13.32 -21.22
CA GLN A 6 13.04 -14.59 -20.48
C GLN A 6 13.76 -14.38 -19.15
N MET A 7 14.88 -13.65 -19.17
CA MET A 7 15.62 -13.27 -17.97
C MET A 7 14.79 -12.38 -17.04
N GLN A 8 14.00 -11.44 -17.58
CA GLN A 8 13.08 -10.63 -16.78
C GLN A 8 12.06 -11.49 -16.04
N LYS A 9 11.41 -12.42 -16.75
CA LYS A 9 10.46 -13.36 -16.13
C LYS A 9 11.13 -14.22 -15.05
N LYS A 10 12.35 -14.71 -15.34
CA LYS A 10 13.13 -15.48 -14.38
C LYS A 10 13.45 -14.65 -13.13
N CYS A 11 13.96 -13.43 -13.29
CA CYS A 11 14.25 -12.51 -12.19
C CYS A 11 13.02 -12.28 -11.29
N ILE A 12 11.87 -11.97 -11.89
CA ILE A 12 10.61 -11.76 -11.16
C ILE A 12 10.15 -13.04 -10.43
N SER A 13 10.32 -14.22 -11.05
CA SER A 13 10.01 -15.50 -10.39
C SER A 13 10.93 -15.77 -9.21
N THR A 14 12.25 -15.60 -9.40
CA THR A 14 13.25 -15.81 -8.36
C THR A 14 13.01 -14.89 -7.17
N ILE A 15 12.75 -13.59 -7.39
CA ILE A 15 12.39 -12.63 -6.32
C ILE A 15 11.23 -13.18 -5.48
N LYS A 16 10.16 -13.62 -6.14
CA LYS A 16 8.96 -14.14 -5.48
C LYS A 16 9.22 -15.45 -4.74
N GLU A 17 10.08 -16.31 -5.26
CA GLU A 17 10.42 -17.59 -4.63
C GLU A 17 11.26 -17.39 -3.37
N ILE A 18 12.24 -16.49 -3.40
CA ILE A 18 13.04 -16.14 -2.22
C ILE A 18 12.16 -15.42 -1.20
N ALA A 19 11.35 -14.44 -1.62
CA ALA A 19 10.45 -13.72 -0.72
C ALA A 19 9.48 -14.65 0.02
N VAL A 20 8.94 -15.67 -0.65
CA VAL A 20 8.05 -16.65 -0.01
C VAL A 20 8.77 -17.46 1.06
N LYS A 21 10.06 -17.79 0.87
CA LYS A 21 10.86 -18.46 1.92
C LYS A 21 11.09 -17.57 3.14
N ASP A 22 11.12 -16.25 2.93
CA ASP A 22 11.23 -15.23 3.98
C ASP A 22 9.85 -14.81 4.58
N GLY A 23 8.79 -15.58 4.31
CA GLY A 23 7.47 -15.38 4.92
C GLY A 23 6.54 -14.42 4.18
N TYR A 24 6.93 -13.91 3.01
CA TYR A 24 6.05 -13.10 2.18
C TYR A 24 5.01 -13.97 1.45
N LYS A 25 3.85 -13.37 1.17
CA LYS A 25 2.91 -13.82 0.15
C LYS A 25 3.18 -13.06 -1.15
N LYS A 26 2.71 -13.60 -2.27
CA LYS A 26 2.94 -13.04 -3.61
C LYS A 26 1.65 -12.93 -4.41
N ILE A 27 1.50 -11.84 -5.15
CA ILE A 27 0.43 -11.64 -6.13
C ILE A 27 0.92 -10.72 -7.24
N GLN A 28 0.73 -11.10 -8.50
CA GLN A 28 1.22 -10.32 -9.66
C GLN A 28 2.66 -9.83 -9.43
N ASN A 29 2.97 -8.55 -9.55
CA ASN A 29 4.31 -8.00 -9.30
C ASN A 29 4.46 -7.38 -7.91
N THR A 30 3.79 -7.98 -6.94
CA THR A 30 3.76 -7.55 -5.55
C THR A 30 4.12 -8.71 -4.64
N ILE A 31 4.96 -8.44 -3.65
CA ILE A 31 5.12 -9.30 -2.47
C ILE A 31 4.59 -8.54 -1.26
N TYR A 32 3.98 -9.25 -0.31
CA TYR A 32 3.40 -8.60 0.87
C TYR A 32 3.44 -9.52 2.08
N LYS A 33 3.42 -8.92 3.27
CA LYS A 33 3.27 -9.62 4.55
C LYS A 33 2.42 -8.79 5.50
N VAL A 34 1.95 -9.42 6.58
CA VAL A 34 1.30 -8.71 7.68
C VAL A 34 2.24 -8.75 8.88
N GLU A 35 2.51 -7.60 9.45
CA GLU A 35 3.40 -7.43 10.59
C GLU A 35 2.84 -6.35 11.51
N ASN A 36 2.61 -6.69 12.79
CA ASN A 36 1.99 -5.79 13.78
C ASN A 36 0.72 -5.13 13.24
N GLU A 37 -0.22 -5.92 12.70
CA GLU A 37 -1.49 -5.48 12.10
C GLU A 37 -1.37 -4.61 10.84
N ASN A 38 -0.14 -4.32 10.39
CA ASN A 38 0.11 -3.58 9.16
C ASN A 38 0.32 -4.54 7.99
N ILE A 39 -0.39 -4.28 6.90
CA ILE A 39 -0.13 -4.86 5.60
C ILE A 39 1.03 -4.08 4.99
N ILE A 40 2.16 -4.76 4.82
CA ILE A 40 3.35 -4.21 4.16
C ILE A 40 3.42 -4.81 2.77
N SER A 41 3.42 -3.97 1.74
CA SER A 41 3.44 -4.39 0.34
C SER A 41 4.61 -3.76 -0.40
N VAL A 42 5.23 -4.56 -1.26
CA VAL A 42 6.34 -4.16 -2.12
C VAL A 42 5.92 -4.41 -3.56
N ASP A 43 5.67 -3.33 -4.29
CA ASP A 43 5.42 -3.37 -5.73
C ASP A 43 6.74 -3.19 -6.45
N PHE A 44 7.02 -4.01 -7.46
CA PHE A 44 8.26 -3.93 -8.21
C PHE A 44 8.06 -4.16 -9.70
N LEU A 45 8.86 -3.49 -10.53
CA LEU A 45 8.76 -3.56 -11.98
C LEU A 45 10.14 -3.46 -12.61
N ILE A 46 10.36 -4.22 -13.70
CA ILE A 46 11.53 -4.04 -14.55
C ILE A 46 11.23 -2.99 -15.61
N VAL A 47 12.03 -1.92 -15.65
CA VAL A 47 11.91 -0.79 -16.58
C VAL A 47 13.08 -0.79 -17.55
N ASN A 48 12.76 -0.56 -18.83
CA ASN A 48 13.71 -0.52 -19.95
C ASN A 48 14.58 -1.78 -20.12
N SER A 49 14.22 -2.87 -19.44
CA SER A 49 15.03 -4.09 -19.34
C SER A 49 16.36 -3.91 -18.60
N GLU A 50 16.54 -2.81 -17.86
CA GLU A 50 17.83 -2.44 -17.26
C GLU A 50 17.76 -2.22 -15.75
N ARG A 51 16.61 -1.77 -15.24
CA ARG A 51 16.44 -1.44 -13.83
C ARG A 51 15.25 -2.19 -13.25
N LEU A 52 15.41 -2.68 -12.04
CA LEU A 52 14.31 -3.07 -11.17
C LEU A 52 13.98 -1.85 -10.30
N ILE A 53 12.80 -1.27 -10.48
CA ILE A 53 12.27 -0.24 -9.59
C ILE A 53 11.28 -0.86 -8.63
N TYR A 54 11.18 -0.32 -7.42
CA TYR A 54 10.23 -0.79 -6.43
C TYR A 54 9.83 0.29 -5.45
N LYS A 55 8.67 0.11 -4.84
CA LYS A 55 8.17 0.94 -3.75
C LYS A 55 7.71 0.06 -2.61
N ILE A 56 7.85 0.57 -1.39
CA ILE A 56 7.37 -0.09 -0.18
C ILE A 56 6.28 0.76 0.43
N THR A 57 5.18 0.11 0.77
CA THR A 57 3.98 0.74 1.29
C THR A 57 3.47 0.00 2.51
N ALA A 58 2.80 0.73 3.41
CA ALA A 58 2.14 0.16 4.57
C ALA A 58 0.72 0.73 4.72
N LYS A 59 -0.21 -0.11 5.17
CA LYS A 59 -1.50 0.30 5.72
C LYS A 59 -1.91 -0.63 6.84
N LYS A 60 -2.69 -0.15 7.80
CA LYS A 60 -3.34 -1.04 8.77
C LYS A 60 -4.31 -1.98 8.04
N GLN A 61 -4.40 -3.21 8.51
CA GLN A 61 -5.32 -4.20 7.96
C GLN A 61 -6.79 -3.76 8.10
N SER A 62 -7.14 -3.08 9.20
CA SER A 62 -8.48 -2.56 9.47
C SER A 62 -8.94 -1.48 8.49
N PHE A 63 -8.00 -0.76 7.85
CA PHE A 63 -8.34 0.36 6.98
C PHE A 63 -9.21 -0.05 5.78
N ASP A 64 -9.00 -1.25 5.22
CA ASP A 64 -9.83 -1.73 4.12
C ASP A 64 -11.29 -1.97 4.54
N GLU A 65 -11.51 -2.46 5.76
CA GLU A 65 -12.88 -2.70 6.26
C GLU A 65 -13.61 -1.39 6.50
N ILE A 66 -12.94 -0.43 7.15
CA ILE A 66 -13.46 0.92 7.35
C ILE A 66 -13.74 1.58 5.99
N PHE A 67 -12.78 1.50 5.06
CA PHE A 67 -12.92 2.04 3.71
C PHE A 67 -14.13 1.43 2.99
N TRP A 68 -14.30 0.11 3.02
CA TRP A 68 -15.42 -0.54 2.36
C TRP A 68 -16.77 -0.22 3.00
N LYS A 69 -16.84 -0.07 4.32
CA LYS A 69 -18.07 0.41 4.97
C LYS A 69 -18.43 1.84 4.53
N ILE A 70 -17.47 2.78 4.58
CA ILE A 70 -17.67 4.15 4.08
C ILE A 70 -18.12 4.14 2.62
N MET A 71 -17.44 3.33 1.80
CA MET A 71 -17.73 3.22 0.38
C MET A 71 -18.98 2.41 0.07
N ARG A 72 -19.71 1.86 1.07
CA ARG A 72 -20.90 1.00 0.89
C ARG A 72 -20.62 -0.22 0.02
N MET A 73 -19.52 -0.90 0.30
CA MET A 73 -19.01 -2.10 -0.39
C MET A 73 -18.67 -3.20 0.62
N GLU A 74 -19.50 -3.36 1.65
CA GLU A 74 -19.26 -4.27 2.78
C GLU A 74 -19.13 -5.73 2.36
N GLU A 75 -19.68 -6.11 1.21
CA GLU A 75 -19.49 -7.42 0.60
C GLU A 75 -18.01 -7.78 0.41
N ASN A 76 -17.15 -6.79 0.18
CA ASN A 76 -15.71 -6.98 -0.01
C ASN A 76 -14.99 -7.43 1.26
N ILE A 77 -15.58 -7.22 2.46
CA ILE A 77 -14.96 -7.61 3.73
C ILE A 77 -14.69 -9.13 3.76
N ASN A 78 -15.59 -9.91 3.16
CA ASN A 78 -15.52 -11.37 3.11
C ASN A 78 -14.75 -11.92 1.91
N GLU A 79 -14.24 -11.05 1.03
CA GLU A 79 -13.47 -11.46 -0.13
C GLU A 79 -12.06 -11.96 0.24
N ARG A 80 -11.40 -12.56 -0.75
CA ARG A 80 -10.04 -13.07 -0.59
C ARG A 80 -9.11 -11.95 -0.16
N PHE A 81 -8.20 -12.23 0.78
CA PHE A 81 -7.24 -11.24 1.30
C PHE A 81 -6.44 -10.50 0.20
N SER A 82 -6.17 -11.16 -0.92
CA SER A 82 -5.54 -10.55 -2.08
C SER A 82 -6.23 -9.28 -2.57
N LEU A 83 -7.56 -9.19 -2.43
CA LEU A 83 -8.33 -8.01 -2.81
C LEU A 83 -7.77 -6.76 -2.14
N ARG A 84 -7.39 -6.83 -0.85
CA ARG A 84 -6.78 -5.72 -0.09
C ARG A 84 -5.44 -5.24 -0.67
N ILE A 85 -4.77 -6.09 -1.44
CA ILE A 85 -3.44 -5.84 -2.00
C ILE A 85 -3.53 -5.26 -3.42
N ASN A 86 -4.39 -5.83 -4.27
CA ASN A 86 -4.42 -5.49 -5.70
C ASN A 86 -5.81 -5.07 -6.22
N GLY A 87 -6.76 -4.80 -5.32
CA GLY A 87 -8.09 -4.29 -5.67
C GLY A 87 -8.06 -2.84 -6.13
N ALA A 88 -8.97 -2.47 -7.03
CA ALA A 88 -9.11 -1.09 -7.50
C ALA A 88 -9.78 -0.17 -6.46
N PHE A 89 -10.69 -0.73 -5.66
CA PHE A 89 -11.41 -0.02 -4.60
C PHE A 89 -11.00 -0.58 -3.25
N VAL A 90 -9.85 -0.13 -2.75
CA VAL A 90 -9.27 -0.50 -1.45
C VAL A 90 -8.72 0.73 -0.77
N ALA A 91 -8.52 0.66 0.55
CA ALA A 91 -7.85 1.72 1.27
C ALA A 91 -6.46 1.97 0.64
N PRO A 92 -6.11 3.23 0.33
CA PRO A 92 -4.79 3.55 -0.16
C PRO A 92 -3.75 3.22 0.93
N PRO A 93 -2.54 2.77 0.56
CA PRO A 93 -1.46 2.61 1.52
C PRO A 93 -0.56 3.86 1.57
N ALA A 94 0.12 4.06 2.69
CA ALA A 94 1.18 5.05 2.79
C ALA A 94 2.47 4.49 2.16
N GLN A 95 2.97 5.14 1.11
CA GLN A 95 4.30 4.85 0.59
C GLN A 95 5.35 5.52 1.48
N PHE A 96 6.33 4.75 1.94
CA PHE A 96 7.41 5.28 2.78
C PHE A 96 8.80 5.06 2.18
N TYR A 97 8.91 4.27 1.11
CA TYR A 97 10.17 4.04 0.42
C TYR A 97 9.97 3.84 -1.07
N GLU A 98 10.91 4.37 -1.86
CA GLU A 98 11.10 4.08 -3.27
C GLU A 98 12.57 3.76 -3.50
N GLY A 99 12.83 2.72 -4.26
CA GLY A 99 14.19 2.29 -4.56
C GLY A 99 14.31 1.72 -5.94
N ASP A 100 15.56 1.62 -6.38
CA ASP A 100 15.88 1.05 -7.67
C ASP A 100 17.22 0.31 -7.65
N MET A 101 17.36 -0.62 -8.59
CA MET A 101 18.53 -1.47 -8.71
C MET A 101 18.85 -1.73 -10.17
N GLU A 102 20.13 -1.70 -10.51
CA GLU A 102 20.58 -2.14 -11.83
C GLU A 102 20.47 -3.67 -11.96
N LEU A 103 20.03 -4.10 -13.15
CA LEU A 103 19.96 -5.51 -13.49
C LEU A 103 21.31 -6.04 -13.96
N SER A 104 21.59 -7.28 -13.58
CA SER A 104 22.76 -8.06 -13.99
C SER A 104 22.35 -9.38 -14.66
N GLU A 105 23.28 -10.16 -15.20
CA GLU A 105 22.94 -11.46 -15.79
C GLU A 105 22.63 -12.52 -14.73
N ASN A 106 23.17 -12.32 -13.52
CA ASN A 106 22.92 -13.21 -12.39
C ASN A 106 21.65 -12.78 -11.66
N VAL A 107 20.52 -13.35 -12.11
CA VAL A 107 19.18 -13.09 -11.55
C VAL A 107 19.05 -13.48 -10.08
N ASP A 108 19.80 -14.48 -9.62
CA ASP A 108 19.74 -14.96 -8.24
C ASP A 108 20.37 -13.93 -7.30
N ILE A 109 21.53 -13.38 -7.68
CA ILE A 109 22.18 -12.27 -6.95
C ILE A 109 21.28 -11.02 -6.90
N ILE A 110 20.58 -10.70 -8.00
CA ILE A 110 19.65 -9.55 -8.02
C ILE A 110 18.53 -9.78 -7.02
N ALA A 111 17.92 -10.96 -7.05
CA ALA A 111 16.78 -11.29 -6.20
C ALA A 111 17.14 -11.28 -4.71
N GLU A 112 18.29 -11.85 -4.34
CA GLU A 112 18.81 -11.82 -2.97
C GLU A 112 19.11 -10.39 -2.50
N LYS A 113 19.80 -9.59 -3.32
CA LYS A 113 20.10 -8.19 -3.00
C LYS A 113 18.83 -7.36 -2.86
N PHE A 114 17.86 -7.57 -3.75
CA PHE A 114 16.58 -6.90 -3.72
C PHE A 114 15.87 -7.16 -2.40
N LEU A 115 15.71 -8.43 -2.04
CA LEU A 115 14.98 -8.78 -0.82
C LEU A 115 15.72 -8.32 0.44
N LYS A 116 17.05 -8.38 0.45
CA LYS A 116 17.87 -7.84 1.53
C LYS A 116 17.64 -6.33 1.73
N ASN A 117 17.62 -5.56 0.64
CA ASN A 117 17.37 -4.12 0.69
C ASN A 117 15.93 -3.84 1.17
N VAL A 118 14.94 -4.52 0.61
CA VAL A 118 13.54 -4.41 1.01
C VAL A 118 13.36 -4.68 2.51
N ASN A 119 13.91 -5.79 3.02
CA ASN A 119 13.79 -6.14 4.43
C ASN A 119 14.48 -5.11 5.34
N LYS A 120 15.64 -4.59 4.92
CA LYS A 120 16.34 -3.55 5.67
C LYS A 120 15.49 -2.29 5.82
N GLU A 121 14.88 -1.81 4.73
CA GLU A 121 14.09 -0.59 4.75
C GLU A 121 12.75 -0.77 5.48
N ILE A 122 12.13 -1.96 5.39
CA ILE A 122 10.96 -2.31 6.20
C ILE A 122 11.30 -2.29 7.69
N ASN A 123 12.38 -2.96 8.09
CA ASN A 123 12.76 -3.03 9.51
C ASN A 123 13.09 -1.64 10.04
N LEU A 124 13.83 -0.83 9.28
CA LEU A 124 14.13 0.55 9.66
C LEU A 124 12.85 1.36 9.86
N PHE A 125 11.87 1.25 8.95
CA PHE A 125 10.60 1.95 9.08
C PHE A 125 9.85 1.53 10.35
N LEU A 126 9.70 0.22 10.58
CA LEU A 126 8.98 -0.31 11.74
C LEU A 126 9.67 -0.01 13.08
N GLU A 127 11.00 0.08 13.11
CA GLU A 127 11.77 0.42 14.31
C GLU A 127 11.68 1.92 14.68
N THR A 128 11.49 2.79 13.69
CA THR A 128 11.62 4.25 13.88
C THR A 128 10.31 5.02 13.71
N ASN A 129 9.26 4.39 13.18
CA ASN A 129 7.99 5.05 12.90
C ASN A 129 6.80 4.24 13.41
N ASN A 130 5.83 4.94 13.97
CA ASN A 130 4.46 4.47 14.04
C ASN A 130 3.72 4.88 12.74
N LEU A 131 2.90 3.99 12.16
CA LEU A 131 2.26 4.24 10.87
C LEU A 131 1.28 5.42 10.94
N GLU A 132 0.51 5.54 12.01
CA GLU A 132 -0.41 6.63 12.23
C GLU A 132 0.35 7.96 12.34
N GLU A 133 1.39 8.02 13.17
CA GLU A 133 2.28 9.19 13.24
C GLU A 133 2.86 9.55 11.87
N TYR A 134 3.26 8.55 11.08
CA TYR A 134 3.75 8.76 9.72
C TYR A 134 2.68 9.37 8.80
N ILE A 135 1.43 8.91 8.87
CA ILE A 135 0.29 9.46 8.13
C ILE A 135 0.00 10.92 8.52
N PHE A 136 0.20 11.28 9.79
CA PHE A 136 -0.02 12.63 10.30
C PHE A 136 1.18 13.57 10.12
N SER A 137 2.40 13.06 9.96
CA SER A 137 3.64 13.82 9.74
C SER A 137 3.62 14.68 8.47
N ASP A 138 4.66 15.47 8.21
CA ASP A 138 4.78 16.31 7.00
C ASP A 138 5.18 15.54 5.72
N ASN A 139 5.32 14.22 5.80
CA ASN A 139 5.67 13.40 4.64
C ASN A 139 4.64 13.55 3.50
N ILE A 140 5.14 13.49 2.26
CA ILE A 140 4.30 13.50 1.05
C ILE A 140 3.72 12.10 0.90
N VAL A 141 2.44 11.97 1.24
CA VAL A 141 1.69 10.72 1.14
C VAL A 141 0.54 10.92 0.17
N ILE A 142 0.42 10.04 -0.82
CA ILE A 142 -0.72 10.05 -1.74
C ILE A 142 -1.99 9.69 -0.96
N ASP A 143 -3.08 10.41 -1.21
CA ASP A 143 -4.36 10.24 -0.50
C ASP A 143 -4.25 10.42 1.02
N LYS A 144 -3.30 11.23 1.50
CA LYS A 144 -3.05 11.46 2.93
C LYS A 144 -4.31 11.76 3.74
N ASN A 145 -5.22 12.59 3.22
CA ASN A 145 -6.43 12.93 3.95
C ASN A 145 -7.46 11.78 3.99
N ILE A 146 -7.46 10.89 3.00
CA ILE A 146 -8.23 9.63 3.06
C ILE A 146 -7.65 8.76 4.18
N LEU A 147 -6.33 8.56 4.19
CA LEU A 147 -5.62 7.81 5.23
C LEU A 147 -5.86 8.38 6.64
N ARG A 148 -5.85 9.70 6.79
CA ARG A 148 -6.15 10.38 8.06
C ARG A 148 -7.59 10.15 8.51
N CYS A 149 -8.59 10.23 7.62
CA CYS A 149 -9.97 9.88 7.95
C CYS A 149 -10.07 8.41 8.42
N LEU A 150 -9.44 7.48 7.70
CA LEU A 150 -9.43 6.06 8.10
C LEU A 150 -8.76 5.87 9.47
N SER A 151 -7.63 6.55 9.73
CA SER A 151 -6.92 6.49 11.01
C SER A 151 -7.73 7.09 12.16
N TYR A 152 -8.46 8.18 11.94
CA TYR A 152 -9.37 8.74 12.94
C TYR A 152 -10.50 7.76 13.27
N ILE A 153 -11.15 7.18 12.27
CA ILE A 153 -12.24 6.21 12.48
C ILE A 153 -11.74 4.95 13.17
N ASP A 154 -10.58 4.42 12.77
CA ASP A 154 -9.91 3.28 13.41
C ASP A 154 -9.63 3.54 14.90
N SER A 155 -9.42 4.81 15.27
CA SER A 155 -9.19 5.26 16.65
C SER A 155 -10.47 5.67 17.40
N GLY A 156 -11.65 5.47 16.82
CA GLY A 156 -12.94 5.87 17.41
C GLY A 156 -13.23 7.37 17.38
N LEU A 157 -12.49 8.14 16.57
CA LEU A 157 -12.59 9.60 16.46
C LEU A 157 -13.42 10.03 15.24
N LEU A 158 -14.65 9.51 15.11
CA LEU A 158 -15.52 9.77 13.95
C LEU A 158 -15.77 11.28 13.73
N SER A 159 -15.92 12.07 14.79
CA SER A 159 -16.12 13.52 14.68
C SER A 159 -14.95 14.23 14.01
N GLU A 160 -13.70 13.83 14.30
CA GLU A 160 -12.50 14.39 13.66
C GLU A 160 -12.40 13.97 12.20
N ALA A 161 -12.78 12.73 11.88
CA ALA A 161 -12.85 12.26 10.50
C ALA A 161 -13.89 13.05 9.68
N LYS A 162 -15.07 13.32 10.25
CA LYS A 162 -16.12 14.12 9.60
C LYS A 162 -15.68 15.58 9.43
N LYS A 163 -15.08 16.19 10.45
CA LYS A 163 -14.52 17.54 10.35
C LYS A 163 -13.47 17.66 9.24
N LEU A 164 -12.54 16.71 9.16
CA LEU A 164 -11.54 16.69 8.08
C LEU A 164 -12.22 16.54 6.70
N ALA A 165 -13.23 15.68 6.58
CA ALA A 165 -13.98 15.52 5.34
C ALA A 165 -14.71 16.80 4.91
N GLU A 166 -15.33 17.54 5.85
CA GLU A 166 -15.93 18.85 5.58
C GLU A 166 -14.90 19.86 5.06
N GLU A 167 -13.72 19.94 5.69
CA GLU A 167 -12.62 20.81 5.25
C GLU A 167 -12.16 20.46 3.82
N GLN A 168 -12.08 19.17 3.48
CA GLN A 168 -11.74 18.74 2.12
C GLN A 168 -12.81 19.17 1.11
N LEU A 169 -14.09 18.97 1.41
CA LEU A 169 -15.18 19.36 0.53
C LEU A 169 -15.25 20.87 0.32
N LEU A 170 -15.01 21.67 1.37
CA LEU A 170 -14.92 23.14 1.27
C LEU A 170 -13.79 23.59 0.34
N SER A 171 -12.69 22.84 0.28
CA SER A 171 -11.60 23.09 -0.67
C SER A 171 -11.86 22.57 -2.09
N GLY A 172 -13.02 21.98 -2.35
CA GLY A 172 -13.38 21.36 -3.64
C GLY A 172 -12.79 19.97 -3.85
N ASN A 173 -12.17 19.36 -2.84
CA ASN A 173 -11.64 18.01 -2.90
C ASN A 173 -12.70 17.00 -2.42
N THR A 174 -13.27 16.22 -3.33
CA THR A 174 -14.24 15.16 -3.01
C THR A 174 -13.58 13.81 -2.72
N GLY A 175 -12.26 13.70 -2.90
CA GLY A 175 -11.51 12.45 -2.85
C GLY A 175 -11.57 11.69 -4.17
N ARG A 176 -10.54 10.88 -4.44
CA ARG A 176 -10.42 10.20 -5.75
C ARG A 176 -11.35 9.01 -5.96
N PHE A 177 -11.91 8.47 -4.88
CA PHE A 177 -12.84 7.34 -4.95
C PHE A 177 -14.27 7.87 -4.97
N VAL A 178 -15.07 7.31 -5.89
CA VAL A 178 -16.49 7.65 -6.05
C VAL A 178 -17.28 6.35 -6.03
N ASN A 179 -18.36 6.32 -5.25
CA ASN A 179 -19.37 5.29 -5.35
C ASN A 179 -20.76 5.92 -5.19
N GLN A 180 -21.75 5.41 -5.94
CA GLN A 180 -23.13 5.94 -5.93
C GLN A 180 -23.18 7.47 -6.10
N ASP A 181 -22.41 8.00 -7.07
CA ASP A 181 -22.29 9.43 -7.38
C ASP A 181 -21.83 10.32 -6.22
N LYS A 182 -21.17 9.74 -5.21
CA LYS A 182 -20.59 10.45 -4.07
C LYS A 182 -19.11 10.19 -3.94
N GLY A 183 -18.33 11.26 -3.74
CA GLY A 183 -16.92 11.15 -3.42
C GLY A 183 -16.68 10.58 -2.02
N PHE A 184 -15.46 10.09 -1.78
CA PHE A 184 -15.05 9.53 -0.49
C PHE A 184 -15.38 10.45 0.68
N PHE A 185 -15.05 11.75 0.60
CA PHE A 185 -15.28 12.66 1.73
C PHE A 185 -16.77 12.92 1.97
N GLU A 186 -17.62 12.92 0.92
CA GLU A 186 -19.07 12.98 1.11
C GLU A 186 -19.59 11.73 1.81
N LEU A 187 -19.05 10.56 1.45
CA LEU A 187 -19.43 9.28 2.06
C LEU A 187 -18.97 9.19 3.53
N VAL A 188 -17.84 9.79 3.90
CA VAL A 188 -17.42 9.92 5.30
C VAL A 188 -18.45 10.68 6.14
N LEU A 189 -19.05 11.75 5.61
CA LEU A 189 -20.08 12.52 6.34
C LEU A 189 -21.36 11.71 6.58
N LEU A 190 -21.66 10.77 5.69
CA LEU A 190 -22.82 9.88 5.75
C LEU A 190 -22.53 8.56 6.48
N TYR A 191 -21.28 8.33 6.89
CA TYR A 191 -20.88 7.13 7.61
C TYR A 191 -21.26 7.27 9.09
N ASP A 192 -21.97 6.26 9.60
CA ASP A 192 -22.27 6.09 11.02
C ASP A 192 -21.78 4.69 11.42
N ASP A 193 -21.05 4.63 12.53
CA ASP A 193 -20.38 3.41 13.03
C ASP A 193 -21.33 2.42 13.72
#